data_AF-A0A946Y138-F1
#
_entry.id   AF-A0A946Y138-F1
#
_cell.length_a   1.000
_cell.length_b   1.000
_cell.length_c   1.000
_cell.angle_alpha   90.00
_cell.angle_beta   90.00
_cell.angle_gamma   90.00
#
_symmetry.space_group_name_H-M   'P 1'
#
loop_
_entity.id
_entity.type
_entity.pdbx_description
1 polymer ?
#
loop_
_entity_poly.entity_id
_entity_poly.type
_entity_poly.pdbx_seq_one_letter_code
_entity_poly.pdbx_strand_id
1 'polypeptide(L)'
;MTVDLDKFLRSKAVNGWPLFWLVSIPMSLVMVAAMLDADMSTGAGVSSMIGFSVRWAVPFVFLVVAISSLQYLIPGPVPAWLLRNRKYIGLCFAVAMAWQGAFIFLMSNFFSDYYYDDVYLLRDELEGSVGYIFLTAMVVTSFPFGRKYLTPKQWRVLHKCGLYFLWAYPFSVYWWNLSYYPNPQPIDYVFYWSGFLAFSLRILAWGRKRQQIAEGSPTLAFRLLGSGIVVAGLILASYGLHWQAPITAFLTEPDWSAELVLWLPFWPFEPFLSLFVIGLGAMLMTGPGAKVRSEELAPRPAG
;
A
#
# COMPACT_ATOMS: atom_id res chain seq x y z
N MET A 1 18.23 -32.91 -1.70
CA MET A 1 16.85 -33.03 -1.21
C MET A 1 16.02 -31.94 -1.87
N THR A 2 15.52 -32.17 -3.08
CA THR A 2 14.67 -31.21 -3.80
C THR A 2 13.26 -31.31 -3.23
N VAL A 3 12.95 -30.45 -2.26
CA VAL A 3 11.56 -30.27 -1.82
C VAL A 3 10.77 -29.84 -3.04
N ASP A 4 9.79 -30.65 -3.44
CA ASP A 4 8.82 -30.24 -4.46
C ASP A 4 8.06 -29.04 -3.92
N LEU A 5 8.46 -27.85 -4.39
CA LEU A 5 7.94 -26.57 -3.94
C LEU A 5 6.41 -26.53 -4.07
N ASP A 6 5.84 -27.13 -5.12
CA ASP A 6 4.39 -27.15 -5.30
C ASP A 6 3.71 -28.01 -4.23
N LYS A 7 4.28 -29.18 -3.92
CA LYS A 7 3.79 -30.04 -2.83
C LYS A 7 3.84 -29.33 -1.48
N PHE A 8 4.92 -28.61 -1.18
CA PHE A 8 5.05 -27.83 0.05
C PHE A 8 4.01 -26.71 0.12
N LEU A 9 3.86 -25.92 -0.95
CA LEU A 9 2.91 -24.80 -1.01
C LEU A 9 1.44 -25.27 -0.95
N ARG A 10 1.15 -26.53 -1.27
CA ARG A 10 -0.19 -27.13 -1.09
C ARG A 10 -0.45 -27.71 0.30
N SER A 11 0.58 -27.84 1.13
CA SER A 11 0.44 -28.40 2.48
C SER A 11 -0.47 -27.52 3.35
N LYS A 12 -1.25 -28.14 4.24
CA LYS A 12 -2.16 -27.40 5.12
C LYS A 12 -1.43 -26.43 6.07
N ALA A 13 -0.19 -26.74 6.44
CA ALA A 13 0.61 -25.95 7.38
C ALA A 13 0.90 -24.52 6.88
N VAL A 14 1.04 -24.33 5.57
CA VAL A 14 1.33 -23.02 4.95
C VAL A 14 0.12 -22.43 4.25
N ASN A 15 -1.09 -22.83 4.60
CA ASN A 15 -2.31 -22.28 4.03
C ASN A 15 -3.35 -21.98 5.11
N GLY A 16 -4.17 -20.96 4.89
CA GLY A 16 -5.28 -20.70 5.79
C GLY A 16 -4.86 -20.15 7.16
N TRP A 17 -5.59 -20.57 8.19
CA TRP A 17 -5.29 -20.22 9.58
C TRP A 17 -3.92 -20.71 10.08
N PRO A 18 -3.44 -21.93 9.73
CA PRO A 18 -2.08 -22.33 10.04
C PRO A 18 -1.01 -21.32 9.59
N LEU A 19 -1.12 -20.81 8.35
CA LEU A 19 -0.21 -19.77 7.86
C LEU A 19 -0.31 -18.49 8.68
N PHE A 20 -1.54 -18.06 9.00
CA PHE A 20 -1.76 -16.87 9.82
C PHE A 20 -1.03 -17.00 11.16
N TRP A 21 -1.23 -18.09 11.89
CA TRP A 21 -0.57 -18.30 13.19
C TRP A 21 0.94 -18.45 13.07
N LEU A 22 1.41 -19.16 12.03
CA LEU A 22 2.84 -19.33 11.75
C LEU A 22 3.57 -17.99 11.57
N VAL A 23 2.88 -16.96 11.08
CA VAL A 23 3.43 -15.63 10.87
C VAL A 23 3.16 -14.70 12.06
N SER A 24 1.91 -14.66 12.55
CA SER A 24 1.48 -13.70 13.56
C SER A 24 2.06 -13.96 14.95
N ILE A 25 2.27 -15.23 15.33
CA ILE A 25 2.84 -15.59 16.63
C ILE A 25 4.31 -15.15 16.72
N PRO A 26 5.23 -15.57 15.81
CA PRO A 26 6.61 -15.12 15.87
C PRO A 26 6.74 -13.59 15.78
N MET A 27 5.97 -12.94 14.92
CA MET A 27 5.95 -11.48 14.83
C MET A 27 5.55 -10.83 16.16
N SER A 28 4.53 -11.36 16.84
CA SER A 28 4.11 -10.84 18.14
C SER A 28 5.13 -11.12 19.24
N LEU A 29 5.82 -12.27 19.20
CA LEU A 29 6.92 -12.57 20.12
C LEU A 29 8.09 -11.61 19.95
N VAL A 30 8.45 -11.28 18.70
CA VAL A 30 9.47 -10.26 18.42
C VAL A 30 9.03 -8.88 18.90
N MET A 31 7.74 -8.54 18.75
CA MET A 31 7.20 -7.28 19.28
C MET A 31 7.34 -7.20 20.79
N VAL A 32 7.01 -8.27 21.50
CA VAL A 32 7.15 -8.34 22.96
C VAL A 32 8.62 -8.26 23.37
N ALA A 33 9.51 -8.97 22.69
CA ALA A 33 10.95 -8.90 22.98
C ALA A 33 11.49 -7.47 22.81
N ALA A 34 11.17 -6.80 21.69
CA ALA A 34 11.56 -5.42 21.46
C ALA A 34 10.95 -4.45 22.48
N MET A 35 9.71 -4.70 22.92
CA MET A 35 9.06 -3.93 23.98
C MET A 35 9.74 -4.09 25.34
N LEU A 36 10.33 -5.26 25.63
CA LEU A 36 11.08 -5.49 26.87
C LEU A 36 12.44 -4.78 26.87
N ASP A 37 13.04 -4.59 25.70
CA ASP A 37 14.30 -3.86 25.53
C ASP A 37 14.08 -2.33 25.46
N ALA A 38 12.89 -1.90 25.04
CA ALA A 38 12.52 -0.49 24.98
C ALA A 38 12.15 0.06 26.38
N ASP A 39 12.53 1.31 26.65
CA ASP A 39 12.11 2.00 27.87
C ASP A 39 10.66 2.48 27.76
N MET A 40 9.72 1.56 28.00
CA MET A 40 8.28 1.80 27.95
C MET A 40 7.76 2.72 29.07
N SER A 41 8.62 3.16 29.99
CA SER A 41 8.30 4.19 30.98
C SER A 41 8.44 5.62 30.45
N THR A 42 8.89 5.77 29.20
CA THR A 42 9.09 7.07 28.55
C THR A 42 8.30 7.19 27.24
N GLY A 43 7.92 8.43 26.87
CA GLY A 43 7.29 8.71 25.58
C GLY A 43 8.18 8.28 24.41
N ALA A 44 9.47 8.60 24.44
CA ALA A 44 10.42 8.21 23.40
C ALA A 44 10.48 6.68 23.18
N GLY A 45 10.48 5.89 24.25
CA GLY A 45 10.44 4.43 24.16
C GLY A 45 9.17 3.92 23.47
N VAL A 46 8.00 4.42 23.87
CA VAL A 46 6.72 4.06 23.24
C VAL A 46 6.69 4.50 21.76
N SER A 47 7.18 5.71 21.45
CA SER A 47 7.26 6.23 20.07
C SER A 47 8.12 5.33 19.17
N SER A 48 9.27 4.85 19.69
CA SER A 48 10.13 3.94 18.96
C SER A 48 9.42 2.63 18.58
N MET A 49 8.52 2.15 19.45
CA MET A 49 7.72 0.94 19.21
C MET A 49 6.59 1.15 18.19
N ILE A 50 6.04 2.37 18.08
CA ILE A 50 5.13 2.73 16.97
C ILE A 50 5.86 2.56 15.64
N GLY A 51 7.05 3.16 15.50
CA GLY A 51 7.85 3.02 14.28
C GLY A 51 8.28 1.57 14.00
N PHE A 52 8.72 0.85 15.04
CA PHE A 52 9.12 -0.55 14.93
C PHE A 52 7.98 -1.45 14.43
N SER A 53 6.78 -1.29 14.99
CA SER A 53 5.60 -2.08 14.61
C SER A 53 5.15 -1.82 13.16
N VAL A 54 5.23 -0.57 12.70
CA VAL A 54 4.94 -0.22 11.29
C VAL A 54 5.89 -0.95 10.33
N ARG A 55 7.19 -1.03 10.65
CA ARG A 55 8.18 -1.72 9.81
C ARG A 55 7.85 -3.20 9.60
N TRP A 56 7.16 -3.84 10.56
CA TRP A 56 6.63 -5.19 10.40
C TRP A 56 5.37 -5.25 9.54
N ALA A 57 4.52 -4.22 9.58
CA ALA A 57 3.30 -4.15 8.79
C ALA A 57 3.57 -3.92 7.29
N VAL A 58 4.56 -3.07 6.97
CA VAL A 58 4.85 -2.59 5.60
C VAL A 58 5.02 -3.71 4.55
N PRO A 59 5.82 -4.78 4.79
CA PRO A 59 5.94 -5.87 3.84
C PRO A 59 4.60 -6.52 3.45
N PHE A 60 3.69 -6.67 4.41
CA PHE A 60 2.42 -7.34 4.18
C PHE A 60 1.50 -6.51 3.29
N VAL A 61 1.35 -5.21 3.53
CA VAL A 61 0.48 -4.37 2.71
C VAL A 61 1.01 -4.22 1.28
N PHE A 62 2.33 -4.07 1.11
CA PHE A 62 2.97 -4.01 -0.20
C PHE A 62 2.80 -5.33 -0.97
N LEU A 63 2.98 -6.46 -0.29
CA LEU A 63 2.72 -7.77 -0.88
C LEU A 63 1.25 -7.89 -1.29
N VAL A 64 0.29 -7.60 -0.40
CA VAL A 64 -1.16 -7.70 -0.70
C VAL A 64 -1.58 -6.80 -1.88
N VAL A 65 -0.92 -5.65 -2.07
CA VAL A 65 -1.05 -4.84 -3.28
C VAL A 65 -0.49 -5.60 -4.49
N ALA A 66 0.72 -6.12 -4.45
CA ALA A 66 1.35 -6.77 -5.61
C ALA A 66 0.69 -8.09 -6.05
N ILE A 67 0.10 -8.87 -5.13
CA ILE A 67 -0.34 -10.27 -5.35
C ILE A 67 -1.12 -10.49 -6.66
N SER A 68 -2.17 -9.69 -6.91
CA SER A 68 -3.02 -9.88 -8.09
C SER A 68 -2.27 -9.61 -9.40
N SER A 69 -1.36 -8.62 -9.37
CA SER A 69 -0.53 -8.27 -10.50
C SER A 69 0.53 -9.33 -10.77
N LEU A 70 1.16 -9.86 -9.70
CA LEU A 70 2.12 -10.95 -9.79
C LEU A 70 1.50 -12.18 -10.44
N GLN A 71 0.33 -12.62 -9.96
CA GLN A 71 -0.35 -13.79 -10.53
C GLN A 71 -0.74 -13.59 -12.00
N TYR A 72 -1.09 -12.37 -12.41
CA TYR A 72 -1.44 -12.07 -13.79
C TYR A 72 -0.23 -11.95 -14.72
N LEU A 73 0.85 -11.31 -14.25
CA LEU A 73 2.04 -11.04 -15.07
C LEU A 73 2.99 -12.23 -15.17
N ILE A 74 3.12 -13.00 -14.09
CA ILE A 74 4.07 -14.12 -13.94
C ILE A 74 3.33 -15.26 -13.21
N PRO A 75 2.37 -15.95 -13.85
CA PRO A 75 1.63 -17.02 -13.22
C PRO A 75 2.57 -18.18 -12.82
N GLY A 76 2.38 -18.74 -11.63
CA GLY A 76 3.19 -19.85 -11.14
C GLY A 76 2.75 -20.33 -9.75
N PRO A 77 3.43 -21.34 -9.17
CA PRO A 77 3.05 -21.91 -7.88
C PRO A 77 3.04 -20.90 -6.73
N VAL A 78 4.06 -20.03 -6.67
CA VAL A 78 4.20 -19.01 -5.60
C VAL A 78 3.14 -17.90 -5.73
N PRO A 79 2.95 -17.22 -6.89
CA PRO A 79 1.89 -16.22 -7.01
C PRO A 79 0.47 -16.78 -6.81
N ALA A 80 0.24 -18.05 -7.19
CA ALA A 80 -1.04 -18.71 -6.95
C ALA A 80 -1.26 -19.00 -5.45
N TRP A 81 -0.22 -19.45 -4.75
CA TRP A 81 -0.23 -19.64 -3.30
C TRP A 81 -0.48 -18.32 -2.55
N LEU A 82 0.19 -17.24 -2.96
CA LEU A 82 -0.01 -15.91 -2.41
C LEU A 82 -1.45 -15.43 -2.60
N LEU A 83 -2.01 -15.61 -3.81
CA LEU A 83 -3.38 -15.22 -4.10
C LEU A 83 -4.40 -16.00 -3.26
N ARG A 84 -4.19 -17.32 -3.09
CA ARG A 84 -5.02 -18.17 -2.22
C ARG A 84 -4.97 -17.72 -0.75
N ASN A 85 -3.82 -17.25 -0.28
CA ASN A 85 -3.62 -16.82 1.10
C ASN A 85 -3.76 -15.31 1.31
N ARG A 86 -4.16 -14.54 0.30
CA ARG A 86 -4.24 -13.07 0.35
C ARG A 86 -5.01 -12.55 1.57
N LYS A 87 -6.10 -13.21 1.95
CA LYS A 87 -6.87 -12.88 3.16
C LYS A 87 -6.01 -12.99 4.43
N TYR A 88 -5.29 -14.09 4.59
CA TYR A 88 -4.50 -14.38 5.79
C TYR A 88 -3.25 -13.51 5.88
N ILE A 89 -2.60 -13.20 4.74
CA ILE A 89 -1.52 -12.22 4.66
C ILE A 89 -2.03 -10.82 5.08
N GLY A 90 -3.21 -10.42 4.60
CA GLY A 90 -3.86 -9.17 5.03
C GLY A 90 -4.26 -9.16 6.51
N LEU A 91 -4.57 -10.31 7.10
CA LEU A 91 -4.79 -10.41 8.56
C LEU A 91 -3.48 -10.32 9.34
N CYS A 92 -2.34 -10.80 8.81
CA CYS A 92 -1.03 -10.58 9.44
C CYS A 92 -0.67 -9.10 9.47
N PHE A 93 -0.95 -8.36 8.38
CA PHE A 93 -0.90 -6.90 8.37
C PHE A 93 -1.74 -6.29 9.49
N ALA A 94 -2.99 -6.74 9.64
CA ALA A 94 -3.88 -6.24 10.69
C ALA A 94 -3.35 -6.48 12.11
N VAL A 95 -2.68 -7.62 12.37
CA VAL A 95 -2.03 -7.88 13.67
C VAL A 95 -0.86 -6.93 13.91
N ALA A 96 -0.02 -6.66 12.91
CA ALA A 96 1.08 -5.70 13.04
C ALA A 96 0.55 -4.28 13.33
N MET A 97 -0.52 -3.87 12.64
CA MET A 97 -1.19 -2.58 12.87
C MET A 97 -1.92 -2.51 14.21
N ALA A 98 -2.38 -3.65 14.75
CA ALA A 98 -2.98 -3.71 16.09
C ALA A 98 -1.93 -3.44 17.17
N TRP A 99 -0.71 -3.97 17.02
CA TRP A 99 0.42 -3.62 17.89
C TRP A 99 0.74 -2.13 17.82
N GLN A 100 0.84 -1.57 16.60
CA GLN A 100 1.01 -0.12 16.43
C GLN A 100 -0.11 0.66 17.13
N GLY A 101 -1.37 0.26 16.95
CA GLY A 101 -2.52 0.91 17.54
C GLY A 101 -2.50 0.85 19.07
N ALA A 102 -2.02 -0.25 19.65
CA ALA A 102 -1.81 -0.38 21.08
C ALA A 102 -0.73 0.60 21.58
N PHE A 103 0.38 0.77 20.86
CA PHE A 103 1.41 1.75 21.23
C PHE A 103 0.94 3.19 21.06
N ILE A 104 0.17 3.51 20.01
CA ILE A 104 -0.48 4.83 19.86
C ILE A 104 -1.44 5.08 21.03
N PHE A 105 -2.24 4.08 21.40
CA PHE A 105 -3.15 4.19 22.54
C PHE A 105 -2.39 4.42 23.86
N LEU A 106 -1.28 3.70 24.09
CA LEU A 106 -0.42 3.90 25.26
C LEU A 106 0.19 5.31 25.26
N MET A 107 0.73 5.76 24.13
CA MET A 107 1.28 7.09 23.94
C MET A 107 0.26 8.17 24.28
N SER A 108 -0.94 8.10 23.70
CA SER A 108 -1.99 9.10 23.85
C SER A 108 -2.55 9.19 25.28
N ASN A 109 -2.62 8.06 26.02
CA ASN A 109 -3.19 8.04 27.37
C ASN A 109 -2.19 8.31 28.49
N PHE A 110 -0.93 7.87 28.33
CA PHE A 110 0.06 7.91 29.41
C PHE A 110 1.20 8.91 29.17
N PHE A 111 1.36 9.39 27.93
CA PHE A 111 2.40 10.33 27.53
C PHE A 111 1.82 11.46 26.67
N SER A 112 0.64 11.96 27.05
CA SER A 112 -0.10 12.98 26.29
C SER A 112 0.72 14.25 26.04
N ASP A 113 1.50 14.71 27.03
CA ASP A 113 2.32 15.91 26.91
C ASP A 113 3.39 15.72 25.81
N TYR A 114 4.12 14.61 25.85
CA TYR A 114 5.07 14.22 24.80
C TYR A 114 4.39 14.00 23.44
N TYR A 115 3.19 13.44 23.42
CA TYR A 115 2.44 13.22 22.18
C TYR A 115 2.09 14.55 21.51
N TYR A 116 1.54 15.52 22.25
CA TYR A 116 1.16 16.82 21.67
C TYR A 116 2.36 17.70 21.32
N ASP A 117 3.44 17.61 22.10
CA ASP A 117 4.62 18.46 21.89
C ASP A 117 5.54 17.95 20.77
N ASP A 118 5.74 16.62 20.66
CA ASP A 118 6.79 16.03 19.82
C ASP A 118 6.28 15.13 18.68
N VAL A 119 5.03 14.64 18.75
CA VAL A 119 4.52 13.60 17.82
C VAL A 119 3.30 14.07 17.02
N TYR A 120 2.47 14.93 17.58
CA TYR A 120 1.18 15.28 17.01
C TYR A 120 1.33 16.19 15.79
N LEU A 121 0.83 15.71 14.66
CA LEU A 121 0.55 16.49 13.47
C LEU A 121 -0.87 16.16 13.02
N LEU A 122 -1.73 17.19 12.90
CA LEU A 122 -3.15 16.99 12.55
C LEU A 122 -3.33 16.16 11.28
N ARG A 123 -2.53 16.43 10.24
CA ARG A 123 -2.55 15.66 8.99
C ARG A 123 -2.26 14.18 9.23
N ASP A 124 -1.21 13.88 9.98
CA ASP A 124 -0.77 12.51 10.23
C ASP A 124 -1.81 11.77 11.11
N GLU A 125 -2.46 12.48 12.04
CA GLU A 125 -3.58 11.95 12.83
C GLU A 125 -4.82 11.66 11.97
N LEU A 126 -5.17 12.56 11.03
CA LEU A 126 -6.25 12.33 10.08
C LEU A 126 -5.97 11.14 9.18
N GLU A 127 -4.74 11.04 8.65
CA GLU A 127 -4.29 9.90 7.84
C GLU A 127 -4.34 8.58 8.63
N GLY A 128 -3.83 8.58 9.86
CA GLY A 128 -3.87 7.44 10.77
C GLY A 128 -5.30 7.00 11.10
N SER A 129 -6.14 7.94 11.51
CA SER A 129 -7.55 7.71 11.85
C SER A 129 -8.35 7.13 10.67
N VAL A 130 -8.23 7.71 9.48
CA VAL A 130 -8.87 7.20 8.25
C VAL A 130 -8.33 5.80 7.92
N GLY A 131 -7.03 5.58 8.09
CA GLY A 131 -6.39 4.28 7.92
C GLY A 131 -6.98 3.21 8.83
N TYR A 132 -7.13 3.49 10.13
CA TYR A 132 -7.72 2.57 11.10
C TYR A 132 -9.21 2.30 10.85
N ILE A 133 -9.98 3.28 10.37
CA ILE A 133 -11.37 3.06 9.94
C ILE A 133 -11.42 2.07 8.78
N PHE A 134 -10.61 2.29 7.73
CA PHE A 134 -10.54 1.37 6.60
C PHE A 134 -10.08 -0.02 7.02
N LEU A 135 -9.02 -0.12 7.82
CA LEU A 135 -8.48 -1.38 8.31
C LEU A 135 -9.54 -2.16 9.10
N THR A 136 -10.19 -1.52 10.07
CA THR A 136 -11.22 -2.14 10.91
C THR A 136 -12.39 -2.63 10.06
N ALA A 137 -12.90 -1.79 9.16
CA ALA A 137 -13.97 -2.17 8.25
C ALA A 137 -13.57 -3.35 7.34
N MET A 138 -12.33 -3.37 6.83
CA MET A 138 -11.80 -4.45 6.01
C MET A 138 -11.64 -5.75 6.80
N VAL A 139 -11.17 -5.69 8.04
CA VAL A 139 -11.04 -6.86 8.94
C VAL A 139 -12.42 -7.44 9.24
N VAL A 140 -13.35 -6.62 9.73
CA VAL A 140 -14.73 -7.04 10.05
C VAL A 140 -15.41 -7.70 8.84
N THR A 141 -15.28 -7.08 7.67
CA THR A 141 -15.90 -7.58 6.43
C THR A 141 -15.13 -8.72 5.74
N SER A 142 -13.99 -9.14 6.30
CA SER A 142 -13.27 -10.35 5.88
C SER A 142 -13.86 -11.64 6.45
N PHE A 143 -14.76 -11.53 7.43
CA PHE A 143 -15.46 -12.65 8.05
C PHE A 143 -16.93 -12.70 7.63
N PRO A 144 -17.58 -13.88 7.66
CA PRO A 144 -18.98 -14.01 7.26
C PRO A 144 -19.93 -13.06 7.99
N PHE A 145 -19.67 -12.81 9.28
CA PHE A 145 -20.51 -11.95 10.11
C PHE A 145 -20.54 -10.50 9.63
N GLY A 146 -19.42 -9.94 9.16
CA GLY A 146 -19.37 -8.58 8.62
C GLY A 146 -19.69 -8.54 7.12
N ARG A 147 -19.27 -9.57 6.38
CA ARG A 147 -19.47 -9.68 4.93
C ARG A 147 -20.94 -9.64 4.52
N LYS A 148 -21.85 -10.16 5.36
CA LYS A 148 -23.30 -10.22 5.09
C LYS A 148 -23.98 -8.84 4.98
N TYR A 149 -23.36 -7.78 5.51
CA TYR A 149 -23.93 -6.42 5.47
C TYR A 149 -23.58 -5.64 4.21
N LEU A 150 -22.77 -6.20 3.30
CA LEU A 150 -22.34 -5.52 2.08
C LEU A 150 -22.75 -6.29 0.83
N THR A 151 -23.15 -5.57 -0.20
CA THR A 151 -23.23 -6.14 -1.56
C THR A 151 -21.81 -6.50 -2.06
N PRO A 152 -21.68 -7.43 -3.04
CA PRO A 152 -20.39 -7.73 -3.66
C PRO A 152 -19.67 -6.50 -4.23
N LYS A 153 -20.42 -5.51 -4.74
CA LYS A 153 -19.87 -4.26 -5.28
C LYS A 153 -19.31 -3.39 -4.16
N GLN A 154 -20.08 -3.14 -3.10
CA GLN A 154 -19.62 -2.34 -1.94
C GLN A 154 -18.39 -2.97 -1.27
N TRP A 155 -18.40 -4.28 -1.06
CA TRP A 155 -17.25 -4.99 -0.49
C TRP A 155 -15.99 -4.82 -1.34
N ARG A 156 -16.12 -4.92 -2.67
CA ARG A 156 -15.00 -4.73 -3.60
C ARG A 156 -14.48 -3.30 -3.59
N VAL A 157 -15.37 -2.31 -3.51
CA VAL A 157 -14.98 -0.88 -3.41
C VAL A 157 -14.26 -0.63 -2.09
N LEU A 158 -14.83 -1.04 -0.95
CA LEU A 158 -14.22 -0.91 0.37
C LEU A 158 -12.80 -1.50 0.40
N HIS A 159 -12.65 -2.75 -0.01
CA HIS A 159 -11.35 -3.43 0.03
C HIS A 159 -10.35 -2.88 -0.99
N LYS A 160 -10.81 -2.26 -2.08
CA LYS A 160 -9.93 -1.63 -3.06
C LYS A 160 -9.45 -0.26 -2.57
N CYS A 161 -10.37 0.59 -2.12
CA CYS A 161 -10.07 1.91 -1.59
C CYS A 161 -9.21 1.80 -0.33
N GLY A 162 -9.63 0.97 0.64
CA GLY A 162 -8.87 0.77 1.87
C GLY A 162 -7.48 0.21 1.62
N LEU A 163 -7.32 -0.77 0.70
CA LEU A 163 -5.99 -1.27 0.36
C LEU A 163 -5.08 -0.20 -0.23
N TYR A 164 -5.58 0.66 -1.13
CA TYR A 164 -4.77 1.71 -1.71
C TYR A 164 -4.45 2.83 -0.72
N PHE A 165 -5.38 3.18 0.16
CA PHE A 165 -5.14 4.11 1.25
C PHE A 165 -4.05 3.59 2.20
N LEU A 166 -4.19 2.34 2.66
CA LEU A 166 -3.23 1.69 3.56
C LEU A 166 -1.86 1.43 2.93
N TRP A 167 -1.78 1.34 1.60
CA TRP A 167 -0.50 1.29 0.88
C TRP A 167 0.10 2.69 0.71
N ALA A 168 -0.73 3.69 0.44
CA ALA A 168 -0.30 5.06 0.16
C ALA A 168 0.45 5.67 1.35
N TYR A 169 -0.02 5.40 2.57
CA TYR A 169 0.59 5.91 3.79
C TYR A 169 2.07 5.49 4.00
N PRO A 170 2.41 4.19 4.15
CA PRO A 170 3.81 3.83 4.30
C PRO A 170 4.64 4.17 3.06
N PHE A 171 4.06 4.11 1.85
CA PHE A 171 4.78 4.51 0.64
C PHE A 171 5.16 6.00 0.67
N SER A 172 4.25 6.90 1.09
CA SER A 172 4.55 8.32 1.23
C SER A 172 5.61 8.57 2.29
N VAL A 173 5.53 7.91 3.45
CA VAL A 173 6.51 8.01 4.53
C VAL A 173 7.92 7.68 4.01
N TYR A 174 8.12 6.55 3.35
CA TYR A 174 9.46 6.18 2.86
C TYR A 174 9.92 7.02 1.68
N TRP A 175 8.99 7.58 0.88
CA TRP A 175 9.36 8.56 -0.14
C TRP A 175 9.91 9.85 0.50
N TRP A 176 9.27 10.35 1.56
CA TRP A 176 9.74 11.52 2.31
C TRP A 176 11.08 11.27 3.00
N ASN A 177 11.29 10.07 3.56
CA ASN A 177 12.59 9.66 4.13
C ASN A 177 13.73 9.77 3.12
N LEU A 178 13.48 9.45 1.84
CA LEU A 178 14.49 9.50 0.78
C LEU A 178 14.62 10.88 0.13
N SER A 179 13.55 11.67 0.11
CA SER A 179 13.44 12.87 -0.73
C SER A 179 13.52 14.18 0.05
N TYR A 180 13.40 14.14 1.38
CA TYR A 180 13.38 15.34 2.22
C TYR A 180 14.26 15.20 3.46
N TYR A 181 14.14 14.10 4.21
CA TYR A 181 14.87 13.97 5.48
C TYR A 181 16.37 13.70 5.28
N PRO A 182 17.25 14.29 6.13
CA PRO A 182 18.66 14.00 6.09
C PRO A 182 18.94 12.58 6.61
N ASN A 183 19.91 11.89 6.00
CA ASN A 183 20.41 10.57 6.41
C ASN A 183 19.39 9.41 6.33
N PRO A 184 18.85 9.09 5.14
CA PRO A 184 18.00 7.92 4.95
C PRO A 184 18.74 6.64 5.36
N GLN A 185 18.03 5.74 6.05
CA GLN A 185 18.58 4.45 6.45
C GLN A 185 18.46 3.44 5.29
N PRO A 186 19.33 2.42 5.22
CA PRO A 186 19.25 1.39 4.17
C PRO A 186 17.87 0.74 4.05
N ILE A 187 17.17 0.58 5.17
CA ILE A 187 15.82 0.00 5.20
C ILE A 187 14.76 0.90 4.53
N ASP A 188 14.94 2.23 4.55
CA ASP A 188 14.03 3.18 3.91
C ASP A 188 14.05 2.98 2.38
N TYR A 189 15.23 2.73 1.81
CA TYR A 189 15.37 2.40 0.38
C TYR A 189 14.64 1.09 0.04
N VAL A 190 14.78 0.07 0.87
CA VAL A 190 14.11 -1.23 0.66
C VAL A 190 12.60 -1.05 0.67
N PHE A 191 12.06 -0.31 1.63
CA PHE A 191 10.63 -0.09 1.71
C PHE A 191 10.11 0.83 0.60
N TYR A 192 10.80 1.93 0.29
CA TYR A 192 10.42 2.76 -0.85
C TYR A 192 10.35 1.97 -2.15
N TRP A 193 11.42 1.26 -2.51
CA TRP A 193 11.48 0.52 -3.78
C TRP A 193 10.53 -0.67 -3.83
N SER A 194 10.29 -1.35 -2.70
CA SER A 194 9.30 -2.44 -2.65
C SER A 194 7.86 -1.92 -2.79
N GLY A 195 7.53 -0.78 -2.16
CA GLY A 195 6.24 -0.11 -2.33
C GLY A 195 6.03 0.39 -3.75
N PHE A 196 7.05 1.02 -4.33
CA PHE A 196 7.09 1.47 -5.72
C PHE A 196 6.90 0.31 -6.71
N LEU A 197 7.63 -0.80 -6.50
CA LEU A 197 7.52 -2.00 -7.34
C LEU A 197 6.13 -2.63 -7.24
N ALA A 198 5.56 -2.73 -6.04
CA ALA A 198 4.24 -3.30 -5.82
C ALA A 198 3.16 -2.58 -6.64
N PHE A 199 3.22 -1.25 -6.71
CA PHE A 199 2.27 -0.44 -7.48
C PHE A 199 2.63 -0.38 -8.97
N SER A 200 3.91 -0.34 -9.32
CA SER A 200 4.37 -0.42 -10.72
C SER A 200 3.90 -1.71 -11.40
N LEU A 201 3.91 -2.84 -10.68
CA LEU A 201 3.33 -4.10 -11.15
C LEU A 201 1.81 -3.98 -11.42
N ARG A 202 1.08 -3.21 -10.60
CA ARG A 202 -0.35 -2.90 -10.86
C ARG A 202 -0.53 -2.09 -12.14
N ILE A 203 0.30 -1.07 -12.37
CA ILE A 203 0.24 -0.27 -13.60
C ILE A 203 0.54 -1.15 -14.82
N LEU A 204 1.58 -2.00 -14.73
CA LEU A 204 1.94 -2.92 -15.81
C LEU A 204 0.84 -3.95 -16.11
N ALA A 205 0.26 -4.56 -15.08
CA ALA A 205 -0.86 -5.49 -15.22
C ALA A 205 -2.09 -4.82 -15.84
N TRP A 206 -2.39 -3.59 -15.40
CA TRP A 206 -3.46 -2.78 -15.98
C TRP A 206 -3.20 -2.46 -17.46
N GLY A 207 -1.98 -2.06 -17.81
CA GLY A 207 -1.58 -1.77 -19.18
C GLY A 207 -1.73 -2.98 -20.11
N ARG A 208 -1.22 -4.16 -19.69
CA ARG A 208 -1.40 -5.41 -20.45
C ARG A 208 -2.88 -5.78 -20.63
N LYS A 209 -3.69 -5.61 -19.60
CA LYS A 209 -5.15 -5.86 -19.69
C LYS A 209 -5.83 -4.92 -20.68
N ARG A 210 -5.41 -3.65 -20.75
CA ARG A 210 -5.91 -2.69 -21.74
C ARG A 210 -5.54 -3.10 -23.16
N GLN A 211 -4.29 -3.49 -23.39
CA GLN A 211 -3.84 -3.98 -24.70
C GLN A 211 -4.64 -5.18 -25.20
N GLN A 212 -5.01 -6.11 -24.30
CA GLN A 212 -5.81 -7.29 -24.66
C GLN A 212 -7.24 -6.94 -25.12
N ILE A 213 -7.79 -5.81 -24.68
CA ILE A 213 -9.18 -5.39 -24.95
C ILE A 213 -9.23 -4.23 -25.97
N ALA A 214 -8.08 -3.70 -26.39
CA ALA A 214 -8.02 -2.60 -27.34
C ALA A 214 -8.39 -3.09 -28.76
N GLU A 215 -9.29 -2.35 -29.43
CA GLU A 215 -9.74 -2.63 -30.81
C GLU A 215 -8.72 -2.13 -31.87
N GLY A 216 -7.44 -2.04 -31.50
CA GLY A 216 -6.39 -1.53 -32.38
C GLY A 216 -5.06 -1.36 -31.66
N SER A 217 -4.00 -1.32 -32.45
CA SER A 217 -2.66 -1.01 -31.96
C SER A 217 -2.45 0.51 -31.89
N PRO A 218 -1.92 1.07 -30.79
CA PRO A 218 -1.52 2.47 -30.76
C PRO A 218 -0.43 2.72 -31.82
N THR A 219 -0.44 3.91 -32.42
CA THR A 219 0.55 4.29 -33.44
C THR A 219 1.96 4.26 -32.86
N LEU A 220 2.97 4.15 -33.73
CA LEU A 220 4.37 4.17 -33.31
C LEU A 220 4.71 5.43 -32.49
N ALA A 221 4.17 6.60 -32.89
CA ALA A 221 4.36 7.85 -32.16
C ALA A 221 3.85 7.77 -30.71
N PHE A 222 2.64 7.24 -30.48
CA PHE A 222 2.10 7.08 -29.12
C PHE A 222 2.88 6.05 -28.29
N ARG A 223 3.39 4.99 -28.91
CA ARG A 223 4.24 4.00 -28.22
C ARG A 223 5.58 4.61 -27.79
N LEU A 224 6.24 5.36 -28.67
CA LEU A 224 7.51 6.02 -28.37
C LEU A 224 7.33 7.10 -27.30
N LEU A 225 6.30 7.94 -27.43
CA LEU A 225 5.96 8.95 -26.43
C LEU A 225 5.64 8.31 -25.08
N GLY A 226 4.80 7.29 -25.06
CA GLY A 226 4.43 6.59 -23.84
C GLY A 226 5.63 5.91 -23.16
N SER A 227 6.51 5.26 -23.92
CA SER A 227 7.78 4.72 -23.40
C SER A 227 8.68 5.82 -22.83
N GLY A 228 8.81 6.96 -23.51
CA GLY A 228 9.56 8.11 -23.02
C GLY A 228 9.01 8.65 -21.70
N ILE A 229 7.69 8.74 -21.57
CA ILE A 229 7.01 9.15 -20.33
C ILE A 229 7.24 8.13 -19.20
N VAL A 230 7.19 6.83 -19.48
CA VAL A 230 7.51 5.79 -18.48
C VAL A 230 8.96 5.94 -17.99
N VAL A 231 9.92 6.14 -18.91
CA VAL A 231 11.33 6.37 -18.55
C VAL A 231 11.49 7.64 -17.71
N ALA A 232 10.82 8.73 -18.09
CA ALA A 232 10.82 9.97 -17.30
C ALA A 232 10.26 9.76 -15.89
N GLY A 233 9.19 8.98 -15.73
CA GLY A 233 8.63 8.64 -14.43
C GLY A 233 9.57 7.77 -13.57
N LEU A 234 10.32 6.85 -14.18
CA LEU A 234 11.35 6.05 -13.48
C LEU A 234 12.54 6.91 -13.01
N ILE A 235 12.93 7.91 -13.82
CA ILE A 235 13.93 8.90 -13.42
C ILE A 235 13.37 9.73 -12.25
N LEU A 236 12.14 10.23 -12.36
CA LEU A 236 11.49 11.02 -11.30
C LEU A 236 11.44 10.24 -9.98
N ALA A 237 11.15 8.93 -10.03
CA ALA A 237 11.15 8.05 -8.86
C ALA A 237 12.53 7.92 -8.18
N SER A 238 13.62 8.01 -8.94
CA SER A 238 14.99 7.85 -8.43
C SER A 238 15.59 9.13 -7.86
N TYR A 239 15.16 10.29 -8.37
CA TYR A 239 15.79 11.60 -8.09
C TYR A 239 14.93 12.53 -7.22
N GLY A 240 14.05 11.96 -6.37
CA GLY A 240 13.14 12.70 -5.45
C GLY A 240 13.78 13.93 -4.80
N LEU A 241 14.94 13.73 -4.17
CA LEU A 241 15.70 14.75 -3.46
C LEU A 241 16.01 16.01 -4.30
N HIS A 242 16.16 15.90 -5.62
CA HIS A 242 16.55 17.02 -6.48
C HIS A 242 15.37 17.87 -6.95
N TRP A 243 14.16 17.31 -6.98
CA TRP A 243 12.98 18.00 -7.49
C TRP A 243 11.91 18.26 -6.43
N GLN A 244 11.99 17.62 -5.26
CA GLN A 244 11.00 17.76 -4.19
C GLN A 244 10.82 19.23 -3.80
N ALA A 245 11.88 19.93 -3.36
CA ALA A 245 11.79 21.32 -2.92
C ALA A 245 11.16 22.29 -3.95
N PRO A 246 11.61 22.34 -5.23
CA PRO A 246 10.99 23.24 -6.20
C PRO A 246 9.53 22.84 -6.52
N ILE A 247 9.20 21.54 -6.51
CA ILE A 247 7.82 21.09 -6.73
C ILE A 247 6.92 21.46 -5.54
N THR A 248 7.37 21.28 -4.30
CA THR A 248 6.63 21.74 -3.12
C THR A 248 6.38 23.23 -3.21
N ALA A 249 7.42 24.03 -3.46
CA ALA A 249 7.30 25.48 -3.57
C ALA A 249 6.26 25.90 -4.63
N PHE A 250 6.27 25.26 -5.79
CA PHE A 250 5.29 25.51 -6.84
C PHE A 250 3.86 25.07 -6.45
N LEU A 251 3.72 23.86 -5.90
CA LEU A 251 2.40 23.30 -5.59
C LEU A 251 1.74 24.04 -4.42
N THR A 252 2.51 24.56 -3.47
CA THR A 252 2.01 25.28 -2.29
C THR A 252 2.16 26.80 -2.39
N GLU A 253 2.51 27.35 -3.55
CA GLU A 253 2.55 28.82 -3.76
C GLU A 253 1.16 29.46 -3.56
N PRO A 254 0.04 28.87 -4.04
CA PRO A 254 -1.28 29.41 -3.76
C PRO A 254 -1.73 29.11 -2.32
N ASP A 255 -2.31 30.11 -1.65
CA ASP A 255 -2.79 29.99 -0.25
C ASP A 255 -3.73 28.79 -0.04
N TRP A 256 -4.69 28.59 -0.95
CA TRP A 256 -5.64 27.47 -0.88
C TRP A 256 -4.93 26.11 -0.87
N SER A 257 -3.79 26.00 -1.55
CA SER A 257 -3.02 24.76 -1.63
C SER A 257 -2.14 24.57 -0.39
N ALA A 258 -1.52 25.66 0.10
CA ALA A 258 -0.78 25.64 1.35
C ALA A 258 -1.66 25.23 2.52
N GLU A 259 -2.90 25.72 2.57
CA GLU A 259 -3.89 25.33 3.59
C GLU A 259 -4.22 23.83 3.54
N LEU A 260 -4.32 23.24 2.34
CA LEU A 260 -4.60 21.80 2.20
C LEU A 260 -3.50 20.92 2.80
N VAL A 261 -2.24 21.38 2.84
CA VAL A 261 -1.13 20.62 3.46
C VAL A 261 -1.41 20.30 4.93
N LEU A 262 -2.22 21.13 5.60
CA LEU A 262 -2.51 20.99 7.02
C LEU A 262 -3.53 19.88 7.34
N TRP A 263 -4.39 19.51 6.39
CA TRP A 263 -5.55 18.65 6.69
C TRP A 263 -5.96 17.69 5.57
N LEU A 264 -5.54 17.87 4.33
CA LEU A 264 -5.86 16.96 3.24
C LEU A 264 -4.83 15.81 3.19
N PRO A 265 -5.24 14.55 3.41
CA PRO A 265 -4.34 13.40 3.34
C PRO A 265 -3.51 13.39 2.06
N PHE A 266 -2.20 13.21 2.23
CA PHE A 266 -1.22 13.08 1.17
C PHE A 266 -1.02 14.29 0.25
N TRP A 267 -1.71 15.41 0.44
CA TRP A 267 -1.48 16.63 -0.36
C TRP A 267 -0.04 17.13 -0.14
N PRO A 268 0.71 17.52 -1.19
CA PRO A 268 0.27 17.75 -2.59
C PRO A 268 0.52 16.57 -3.56
N PHE A 269 0.47 15.34 -3.04
CA PHE A 269 0.63 14.08 -3.77
C PHE A 269 2.01 13.87 -4.43
N GLU A 270 3.02 14.62 -4.00
CA GLU A 270 4.41 14.49 -4.44
C GLU A 270 4.94 13.05 -4.48
N PRO A 271 4.75 12.22 -3.41
CA PRO A 271 5.22 10.84 -3.42
C PRO A 271 4.71 10.01 -4.59
N PHE A 272 3.54 10.36 -5.14
CA PHE A 272 2.83 9.57 -6.15
C PHE A 272 3.07 10.08 -7.58
N LEU A 273 3.71 11.23 -7.76
CA LEU A 273 3.90 11.86 -9.08
C LEU A 273 4.58 10.92 -10.08
N SER A 274 5.64 10.21 -9.65
CA SER A 274 6.35 9.26 -10.51
C SER A 274 5.43 8.13 -11.01
N LEU A 275 4.55 7.61 -10.14
CA LEU A 275 3.59 6.58 -10.49
C LEU A 275 2.47 7.11 -11.38
N PHE A 276 2.03 8.36 -11.22
CA PHE A 276 1.09 9.01 -12.13
C PHE A 276 1.68 9.17 -13.53
N VAL A 277 2.93 9.62 -13.62
CA VAL A 277 3.67 9.75 -14.88
C VAL A 277 3.80 8.37 -15.55
N ILE A 278 4.21 7.33 -14.82
CA ILE A 278 4.29 5.96 -15.36
C ILE A 278 2.91 5.45 -15.81
N GLY A 279 1.86 5.73 -15.05
CA GLY A 279 0.48 5.39 -15.40
C GLY A 279 0.02 6.04 -16.70
N LEU A 280 0.35 7.32 -16.90
CA LEU A 280 0.06 8.06 -18.13
C LEU A 280 0.83 7.47 -19.32
N GLY A 281 2.13 7.19 -19.15
CA GLY A 281 2.94 6.55 -20.18
C GLY A 281 2.36 5.18 -20.59
N ALA A 282 2.01 4.34 -19.62
CA ALA A 282 1.34 3.07 -19.86
C ALA A 282 -0.01 3.22 -20.57
N MET A 283 -0.78 4.27 -20.27
CA MET A 283 -2.03 4.57 -20.97
C MET A 283 -1.81 4.87 -22.45
N LEU A 284 -0.83 5.71 -22.78
CA LEU A 284 -0.50 6.04 -24.18
C LEU A 284 0.00 4.82 -24.97
N MET A 285 0.77 3.96 -24.32
CA MET A 285 1.26 2.71 -24.91
C MET A 285 0.18 1.65 -25.15
N THR A 286 -1.03 1.84 -24.62
CA THR A 286 -2.07 0.79 -24.61
C THR A 286 -3.34 1.17 -25.38
N GLY A 287 -3.35 2.29 -26.11
CA GLY A 287 -4.50 2.77 -26.90
C GLY A 287 -5.73 3.12 -26.05
N PRO A 288 -6.73 3.83 -26.60
CA PRO A 288 -8.04 3.90 -25.96
C PRO A 288 -8.61 2.47 -25.92
N GLY A 289 -8.86 1.94 -24.72
CA GLY A 289 -9.55 0.65 -24.61
C GLY A 289 -10.90 0.75 -25.31
N ALA A 290 -11.40 -0.37 -25.84
CA ALA A 290 -12.77 -0.43 -26.35
C ALA A 290 -13.69 0.28 -25.36
N LYS A 291 -14.53 1.21 -25.83
CA LYS A 291 -15.63 1.76 -25.04
C LYS A 291 -16.25 0.56 -24.33
N VAL A 292 -16.23 0.53 -23.00
CA VAL A 292 -16.90 -0.51 -22.22
C VAL A 292 -18.31 -0.55 -22.77
N ARG A 293 -18.60 -1.58 -23.57
CA ARG A 293 -19.89 -1.74 -24.21
C ARG A 293 -20.88 -1.76 -23.06
N SER A 294 -21.76 -0.77 -23.05
CA SER A 294 -22.77 -0.48 -22.03
C SER A 294 -23.85 -1.56 -21.94
N GLU A 295 -23.51 -2.84 -22.18
CA GLU A 295 -24.41 -3.99 -22.20
C GLU A 295 -24.39 -4.79 -20.88
N GLU A 296 -23.48 -4.52 -19.94
CA GLU A 296 -23.46 -5.22 -18.63
C GLU A 296 -24.42 -4.60 -17.57
N LEU A 297 -25.30 -3.68 -17.99
CA LEU A 297 -26.34 -3.04 -17.17
C LEU A 297 -27.76 -3.56 -17.45
N ALA A 298 -27.93 -4.53 -18.36
CA ALA A 298 -29.20 -5.23 -18.49
C ALA A 298 -29.29 -6.32 -17.40
N PRO A 299 -30.35 -6.35 -16.56
CA PRO A 299 -30.56 -7.46 -15.65
C PRO A 299 -30.69 -8.74 -16.50
N ARG A 300 -29.83 -9.73 -16.25
CA ARG A 300 -30.06 -11.07 -16.78
C ARG A 300 -31.43 -11.54 -16.25
N PRO A 301 -32.34 -12.04 -17.10
CA PRO A 301 -33.61 -12.58 -16.62
C PRO A 301 -33.34 -13.71 -15.64
N ALA A 302 -34.07 -13.69 -14.53
CA ALA A 302 -34.00 -14.71 -13.50
C ALA A 302 -34.38 -16.07 -14.09
N GLY A 303 -33.45 -17.02 -13.99
CA GLY A 303 -33.67 -18.46 -14.14
C GLY A 303 -33.03 -19.15 -12.96
#